data_AF-A0A7S0QPM8-F1
#
_entry.id   AF-A0A7S0QPM8-F1
#
_cell.length_a   1.000
_cell.length_b   1.000
_cell.length_c   1.000
_cell.angle_alpha   90.00
_cell.angle_beta   90.00
_cell.angle_gamma   90.00
#
_symmetry.space_group_name_H-M   'P 1'
#
loop_
_entity.id
_entity.type
_entity.pdbx_description
1 polymer ?
#
loop_
_entity_poly.entity_id
_entity_poly.type
_entity_poly.pdbx_seq_one_letter_code
_entity_poly.pdbx_strand_id
1 'polypeptide(L)'
;SNPSCIVNADVDAKEFATAFAVSVTQASDTPQNWIAKKGKDSMFAMLQDIFPQVCNTTKLQRRRSKGKIARAEFNKLIESNCGMRSVRVRRRCISSDAGNWLFCGRKWIDPADPDGRTKLELHHHNLSILFPAITAACSVDRFIDAVAAVIESWSRQTEAAADAGRYPSVVDIPPSSHTATDSDAASPPEAHTAARPGGCATPRAWLSDSDGTACCAAAVPAG
;
A
#
# COMPACT_ATOMS: atom_id res chain seq x y z
N SER A 1 21.61 -12.10 32.86
CA SER A 1 22.05 -11.75 31.50
C SER A 1 20.86 -11.83 30.55
N ASN A 2 20.31 -10.70 30.15
CA ASN A 2 19.18 -10.68 29.20
C ASN A 2 19.70 -10.99 27.80
N PRO A 3 19.15 -11.98 27.08
CA PRO A 3 19.46 -12.14 25.67
C PRO A 3 18.87 -10.95 24.94
N SER A 4 19.73 -10.07 24.44
CA SER A 4 19.33 -9.07 23.46
C SER A 4 18.84 -9.83 22.23
N CYS A 5 17.53 -9.96 22.08
CA CYS A 5 16.91 -10.30 20.82
C CYS A 5 17.32 -9.20 19.84
N ILE A 6 18.34 -9.48 19.04
CA ILE A 6 18.67 -8.69 17.85
C ILE A 6 17.51 -8.93 16.90
N VAL A 7 16.43 -8.18 17.08
CA VAL A 7 15.33 -8.13 16.12
C VAL A 7 15.94 -7.61 14.83
N ASN A 8 15.75 -8.33 13.73
CA ASN A 8 16.31 -7.99 12.42
C ASN A 8 15.67 -6.70 11.90
N ALA A 9 16.18 -5.54 12.35
CA ALA A 9 15.64 -4.23 12.04
C ALA A 9 15.45 -3.96 10.52
N ASP A 10 16.24 -4.62 9.67
CA ASP A 10 16.15 -4.54 8.20
C ASP A 10 14.88 -5.18 7.62
N VAL A 11 14.39 -6.26 8.22
CA VAL A 11 13.17 -6.97 7.79
C VAL A 11 11.95 -6.16 8.22
N ASP A 12 11.97 -5.66 9.45
CA ASP A 12 10.87 -4.88 10.03
C ASP A 12 10.54 -3.62 9.23
N ALA A 13 11.55 -2.89 8.73
CA ALA A 13 11.33 -1.65 7.99
C ALA A 13 10.66 -1.85 6.62
N LYS A 14 11.00 -2.93 5.90
CA LYS A 14 10.42 -3.23 4.58
C LYS A 14 9.00 -3.78 4.70
N GLU A 15 8.79 -4.64 5.68
CA GLU A 15 7.46 -5.17 6.00
C GLU A 15 6.55 -4.04 6.47
N PHE A 16 7.02 -3.19 7.39
CA PHE A 16 6.29 -2.00 7.82
C PHE A 16 5.96 -1.08 6.65
N ALA A 17 6.92 -0.77 5.78
CA ALA A 17 6.68 0.08 4.62
C ALA A 17 5.62 -0.48 3.66
N THR A 18 5.60 -1.80 3.48
CA THR A 18 4.59 -2.49 2.65
C THR A 18 3.22 -2.43 3.32
N ALA A 19 3.15 -2.77 4.61
CA ALA A 19 1.91 -2.71 5.39
C ALA A 19 1.34 -1.30 5.40
N PHE A 20 2.20 -0.30 5.66
CA PHE A 20 1.85 1.12 5.61
C PHE A 20 1.24 1.53 4.28
N ALA A 21 1.85 1.14 3.15
CA ALA A 21 1.33 1.48 1.83
C ALA A 21 -0.08 0.93 1.59
N VAL A 22 -0.33 -0.31 2.03
CA VAL A 22 -1.65 -0.93 1.97
C VAL A 22 -2.62 -0.27 2.96
N SER A 23 -2.15 0.16 4.12
CA SER A 23 -2.97 0.82 5.15
C SER A 23 -3.51 2.19 4.74
N VAL A 24 -2.83 2.91 3.84
CA VAL A 24 -3.23 4.27 3.43
C VAL A 24 -3.85 4.32 2.04
N THR A 25 -3.97 3.17 1.36
CA THR A 25 -4.54 3.09 0.02
C THR A 25 -5.43 1.88 -0.16
N GLN A 26 -6.39 1.97 -1.08
CA GLN A 26 -7.24 0.85 -1.46
C GLN A 26 -7.15 0.57 -2.96
N ALA A 27 -7.47 -0.66 -3.37
CA ALA A 27 -7.54 -1.04 -4.77
C ALA A 27 -8.49 -0.10 -5.53
N SER A 28 -8.14 0.23 -6.76
CA SER A 28 -8.99 1.06 -7.61
C SER A 28 -8.77 0.74 -9.09
N ASP A 29 -9.89 0.48 -9.75
CA ASP A 29 -9.93 0.29 -11.20
C ASP A 29 -10.07 1.61 -11.96
N THR A 30 -10.33 2.72 -11.24
CA THR A 30 -10.47 4.03 -11.85
C THR A 30 -9.10 4.49 -12.34
N PRO A 31 -8.92 4.68 -13.65
CA PRO A 31 -7.61 4.98 -14.22
C PRO A 31 -7.11 6.40 -13.89
N GLN A 32 -7.95 7.22 -13.28
CA GLN A 32 -7.66 8.60 -12.87
C GLN A 32 -7.11 8.70 -11.44
N ASN A 33 -7.11 7.59 -10.70
CA ASN A 33 -6.57 7.56 -9.35
C ASN A 33 -5.06 7.37 -9.38
N TRP A 34 -4.38 8.49 -9.60
CA TRP A 34 -2.93 8.57 -9.62
C TRP A 34 -2.39 8.88 -8.22
N ILE A 35 -1.23 8.32 -7.89
CA ILE A 35 -0.48 8.62 -6.66
C ILE A 35 0.93 9.09 -7.05
N ALA A 36 1.45 10.11 -6.38
CA ALA A 36 2.79 10.62 -6.64
C ALA A 36 3.88 9.58 -6.28
N LYS A 37 4.78 9.29 -7.24
CA LYS A 37 5.94 8.40 -7.01
C LYS A 37 7.12 9.08 -6.30
N LYS A 38 7.16 10.40 -6.33
CA LYS A 38 8.21 11.24 -5.71
C LYS A 38 7.65 12.63 -5.38
N GLY A 39 8.47 13.46 -4.74
CA GLY A 39 8.06 14.79 -4.30
C GLY A 39 7.40 14.75 -2.92
N LYS A 40 6.95 15.91 -2.45
CA LYS A 40 6.36 16.08 -1.12
C LYS A 40 5.04 15.32 -0.91
N ASP A 41 4.27 15.11 -1.98
CA ASP A 41 2.95 14.43 -1.94
C ASP A 41 3.06 12.92 -2.20
N SER A 42 4.29 12.39 -2.26
CA SER A 42 4.51 10.95 -2.41
C SER A 42 4.31 10.21 -1.10
N MET A 43 3.85 8.97 -1.20
CA MET A 43 3.69 8.10 -0.03
C MET A 43 4.98 7.92 0.78
N PHE A 44 6.15 7.91 0.12
CA PHE A 44 7.43 7.87 0.83
C PHE A 44 7.70 9.15 1.63
N ALA A 45 7.31 10.32 1.12
CA ALA A 45 7.46 11.58 1.86
C ALA A 45 6.55 11.60 3.08
N MET A 46 5.31 11.10 2.95
CA MET A 46 4.41 10.88 4.08
C MET A 46 5.03 9.93 5.10
N LEU A 47 5.45 8.73 4.68
CA LEU A 47 6.13 7.74 5.54
C LEU A 47 7.30 8.38 6.31
N GLN A 48 8.11 9.19 5.63
CA GLN A 48 9.25 9.87 6.23
C GLN A 48 8.86 10.91 7.29
N ASP A 49 7.72 11.57 7.12
CA ASP A 49 7.23 12.60 8.05
C ASP A 49 6.68 11.98 9.35
N ILE A 50 5.86 10.93 9.24
CA ILE A 50 5.22 10.29 10.39
C ILE A 50 6.07 9.15 11.00
N PHE A 51 6.95 8.51 10.22
CA PHE A 51 7.82 7.42 10.67
C PHE A 51 9.29 7.61 10.21
N PRO A 52 9.96 8.72 10.61
CA PRO A 52 11.31 9.06 10.14
C PRO A 52 12.38 8.02 10.48
N GLN A 53 12.16 7.17 11.50
CA GLN A 53 13.07 6.08 11.87
C GLN A 53 13.12 4.96 10.82
N VAL A 54 12.07 4.78 10.02
CA VAL A 54 11.98 3.77 8.95
C VAL A 54 12.70 4.24 7.69
N CYS A 55 12.77 5.55 7.46
CA CYS A 55 13.29 6.14 6.23
C CYS A 55 14.75 6.59 6.36
N ASN A 56 15.55 6.38 5.30
CA ASN A 56 16.87 7.01 5.22
C ASN A 56 16.73 8.48 4.79
N THR A 57 16.98 9.41 5.71
CA THR A 57 16.78 10.85 5.52
C THR A 57 17.99 11.58 4.95
N THR A 58 19.18 10.99 4.99
CA THR A 58 20.43 11.63 4.57
C THR A 58 20.87 11.21 3.17
N LYS A 59 20.86 12.15 2.22
CA LYS A 59 21.53 12.01 0.91
C LYS A 59 23.03 11.65 1.02
N LEU A 60 23.65 11.98 2.15
CA LEU A 60 25.09 11.84 2.39
C LEU A 60 25.53 10.45 2.87
N GLN A 61 24.63 9.64 3.41
CA GLN A 61 24.97 8.27 3.85
C GLN A 61 24.66 7.28 2.73
N ARG A 62 25.58 7.19 1.76
CA ARG A 62 25.68 6.06 0.81
C ARG A 62 25.90 4.71 1.50
N ARG A 63 26.15 4.70 2.82
CA ARG A 63 26.09 3.48 3.61
C ARG A 63 24.63 3.19 3.90
N ARG A 64 24.12 2.08 3.37
CA ARG A 64 22.86 1.46 3.81
C ARG A 64 22.88 1.45 5.34
N SER A 65 22.20 2.40 5.98
CA SER A 65 21.96 2.33 7.42
C SER A 65 21.13 1.08 7.61
N LYS A 66 21.73 0.03 8.21
CA LYS A 66 21.04 -1.21 8.53
C LYS A 66 19.72 -0.83 9.20
N GLY A 67 18.61 -1.26 8.61
CA GLY A 67 17.27 -1.08 9.18
C GLY A 67 16.43 0.02 8.55
N LYS A 68 16.91 0.74 7.53
CA LYS A 68 16.13 1.83 6.91
C LYS A 68 15.95 1.67 5.41
N ILE A 69 14.81 2.13 4.91
CA ILE A 69 14.46 2.05 3.50
C ILE A 69 14.72 3.37 2.76
N ALA A 70 15.35 3.27 1.59
CA ALA A 70 15.47 4.40 0.67
C ALA A 70 14.24 4.51 -0.24
N ARG A 71 13.93 5.71 -0.75
CA ARG A 71 12.79 5.94 -1.66
C ARG A 71 12.76 4.98 -2.86
N ALA A 72 13.92 4.71 -3.46
CA ALA A 72 14.01 3.82 -4.60
C ALA A 72 13.67 2.37 -4.24
N GLU A 73 13.99 1.93 -3.02
CA GLU A 73 13.64 0.61 -2.50
C GLU A 73 12.15 0.56 -2.13
N PHE A 74 11.63 1.60 -1.48
CA PHE A 74 10.21 1.74 -1.18
C PHE A 74 9.35 1.63 -2.44
N ASN A 75 9.70 2.38 -3.48
CA ASN A 75 8.98 2.35 -4.76
C ASN A 75 8.97 0.96 -5.40
N LYS A 76 10.07 0.20 -5.29
CA LYS A 76 10.11 -1.18 -5.79
C LYS A 76 9.22 -2.12 -4.98
N LEU A 77 9.18 -1.96 -3.65
CA LEU A 77 8.34 -2.78 -2.77
C LEU A 77 6.85 -2.59 -3.06
N ILE A 78 6.40 -1.34 -3.21
CA ILE A 78 4.97 -1.09 -3.47
C ILE A 78 4.55 -1.53 -4.87
N GLU A 79 5.46 -1.50 -5.85
CA GLU A 79 5.21 -2.07 -7.17
C GLU A 79 5.08 -3.60 -7.12
N SER A 80 5.93 -4.28 -6.35
CA SER A 80 5.90 -5.75 -6.27
C SER A 80 4.81 -6.28 -5.36
N ASN A 81 4.48 -5.59 -4.27
CA ASN A 81 3.70 -6.15 -3.17
C ASN A 81 2.33 -5.49 -2.98
N CYS A 82 2.12 -4.27 -3.48
CA CYS A 82 0.87 -3.54 -3.22
C CYS A 82 -0.05 -3.48 -4.44
N GLY A 83 0.35 -4.04 -5.59
CA GLY A 83 -0.43 -3.96 -6.83
C GLY A 83 -0.42 -2.57 -7.47
N MET A 84 0.51 -1.70 -7.07
CA MET A 84 0.69 -0.40 -7.71
C MET A 84 1.51 -0.54 -8.99
N ARG A 85 1.09 0.13 -10.06
CA ARG A 85 1.83 0.13 -11.33
C ARG A 85 2.40 1.50 -11.61
N SER A 86 3.64 1.54 -12.06
CA SER A 86 4.29 2.77 -12.50
C SER A 86 3.85 3.16 -13.90
N VAL A 87 3.35 4.39 -14.05
CA VAL A 87 2.97 4.96 -15.33
C VAL A 87 3.76 6.24 -15.58
N ARG A 88 4.29 6.36 -16.80
CA ARG A 88 4.98 7.56 -17.25
C ARG A 88 4.01 8.47 -18.00
N VAL A 89 3.78 9.67 -17.49
CA VAL A 89 3.01 10.70 -18.21
C VAL A 89 3.94 11.48 -19.13
N ARG A 90 3.58 11.60 -20.41
CA ARG A 90 4.41 12.25 -21.43
C ARG A 90 4.46 13.78 -21.28
N ARG A 91 3.36 14.41 -20.87
CA ARG A 91 3.28 15.86 -20.60
C ARG A 91 3.35 16.09 -19.10
N ARG A 92 3.97 17.19 -18.66
CA ARG A 92 3.87 17.63 -17.25
C ARG A 92 2.41 17.97 -16.97
N CYS A 93 1.67 16.98 -16.50
CA CYS A 93 0.28 17.10 -16.13
C CYS A 93 0.15 17.83 -14.80
N ILE A 94 1.03 17.48 -13.85
CA ILE A 94 0.98 17.95 -12.46
C ILE A 94 2.19 18.87 -12.23
N SER A 95 1.95 20.05 -11.67
CA SER A 95 2.96 21.12 -11.51
C SER A 95 4.05 20.81 -10.48
N SER A 96 4.01 19.65 -9.83
CA SER A 96 4.86 19.33 -8.69
C SER A 96 6.13 18.53 -9.03
N ASP A 97 6.98 18.46 -8.01
CA ASP A 97 8.17 17.61 -7.95
C ASP A 97 7.90 16.11 -8.18
N ALA A 98 6.62 15.70 -8.26
CA ALA A 98 6.19 14.36 -8.69
C ALA A 98 6.76 13.98 -10.06
N GLY A 99 7.03 14.97 -10.92
CA GLY A 99 7.58 14.76 -12.25
C GLY A 99 6.67 13.90 -13.13
N ASN A 100 7.27 13.12 -14.02
CA ASN A 100 6.53 12.42 -15.08
C ASN A 100 6.16 10.97 -14.72
N TRP A 101 6.42 10.50 -13.49
CA TRP A 101 6.16 9.12 -13.09
C TRP A 101 5.19 9.10 -11.92
N LEU A 102 4.09 8.37 -12.09
CA LEU A 102 3.00 8.23 -11.12
C LEU A 102 2.74 6.75 -10.86
N PHE A 103 2.08 6.45 -9.76
CA PHE A 103 1.49 5.14 -9.48
C PHE A 103 0.00 5.12 -9.84
N CYS A 104 -0.50 3.97 -10.28
CA CYS A 104 -1.93 3.67 -10.45
C CYS A 104 -2.29 2.27 -9.94
N GLY A 105 -3.58 1.91 -10.03
CA GLY A 105 -4.14 0.65 -9.54
C GLY A 105 -4.61 0.71 -8.08
N ARG A 106 -4.30 1.82 -7.40
CA ARG A 106 -4.78 2.13 -6.06
C ARG A 106 -5.11 3.61 -5.94
N LYS A 107 -5.96 3.93 -4.98
CA LYS A 107 -6.28 5.30 -4.58
C LYS A 107 -6.01 5.49 -3.09
N TRP A 108 -5.80 6.72 -2.66
CA TRP A 108 -5.78 7.06 -1.24
C TRP A 108 -7.11 6.69 -0.57
N ILE A 109 -7.06 6.23 0.67
CA ILE A 109 -8.26 6.09 1.50
C ILE A 109 -8.58 7.49 2.02
N ASP A 110 -9.78 7.99 1.72
CA ASP A 110 -10.17 9.36 2.05
C ASP A 110 -10.68 9.46 3.49
N PRO A 111 -10.04 10.26 4.37
CA PRO A 111 -10.50 10.46 5.75
C PRO A 111 -11.72 11.37 5.87
N ALA A 112 -12.13 12.08 4.81
CA ALA A 112 -13.37 12.83 4.78
C ALA A 112 -14.60 11.92 4.63
N ASP A 113 -14.41 10.72 4.07
CA ASP A 113 -15.40 9.64 4.02
C ASP A 113 -15.45 8.91 5.38
N PRO A 114 -16.60 8.79 6.06
CA PRO A 114 -16.71 8.06 7.32
C PRO A 114 -16.19 6.62 7.27
N ASP A 115 -16.41 5.92 6.15
CA ASP A 115 -15.92 4.56 5.95
C ASP A 115 -14.40 4.54 5.78
N GLY A 116 -13.87 5.51 5.03
CA GLY A 116 -12.43 5.70 4.84
C GLY A 116 -11.72 6.03 6.15
N ARG A 117 -12.30 6.92 6.97
CA ARG A 117 -11.80 7.23 8.30
C ARG A 117 -11.75 5.99 9.20
N THR A 118 -12.85 5.24 9.27
CA THR A 118 -12.93 4.01 10.08
C THR A 118 -11.87 2.98 9.64
N LYS A 119 -11.65 2.83 8.32
CA LYS A 119 -10.59 1.97 7.79
C LYS A 119 -9.20 2.45 8.19
N LEU A 120 -8.91 3.74 8.13
CA LEU A 120 -7.62 4.30 8.53
C LEU A 120 -7.35 4.09 10.03
N GLU A 121 -8.36 4.26 10.88
CA GLU A 121 -8.27 3.98 12.32
C GLU A 121 -7.94 2.49 12.58
N LEU A 122 -8.67 1.59 11.92
CA LEU A 122 -8.42 0.15 12.01
C LEU A 122 -7.02 -0.22 11.49
N HIS A 123 -6.59 0.37 10.37
CA HIS A 123 -5.29 0.11 9.79
C HIS A 123 -4.14 0.62 10.66
N HIS A 124 -4.28 1.81 11.27
CA HIS A 124 -3.32 2.31 12.26
C HIS A 124 -3.24 1.39 13.47
N HIS A 125 -4.39 0.95 13.98
CA HIS A 125 -4.44 -0.02 15.07
C HIS A 125 -3.69 -1.32 14.73
N ASN A 126 -3.91 -1.88 13.53
CA ASN A 126 -3.21 -3.08 13.07
C ASN A 126 -1.70 -2.86 12.94
N LEU A 127 -1.27 -1.70 12.41
CA LEU A 127 0.15 -1.33 12.37
C LEU A 127 0.75 -1.24 13.77
N SER A 128 -0.02 -0.75 14.76
CA SER A 128 0.43 -0.63 16.14
C SER A 128 0.63 -1.98 16.83
N ILE A 129 -0.21 -2.97 16.52
CA ILE A 129 -0.08 -4.34 17.00
C ILE A 129 1.14 -5.02 16.38
N LEU A 130 1.30 -4.88 15.05
CA LEU A 130 2.36 -5.58 14.31
C LEU A 130 3.74 -4.94 14.51
N PHE A 131 3.79 -3.61 14.66
CA PHE A 131 5.03 -2.83 14.70
C PHE A 131 5.00 -1.79 15.82
N PRO A 132 4.87 -2.20 17.10
CA PRO A 132 4.68 -1.30 18.22
C PRO A 132 5.85 -0.31 18.40
N ALA A 133 7.09 -0.76 18.19
CA ALA A 133 8.28 0.09 18.32
C ALA A 133 8.33 1.21 17.26
N ILE A 134 7.77 0.99 16.07
CA ILE A 134 7.74 1.98 14.99
C ILE A 134 6.59 2.98 15.21
N THR A 135 5.44 2.48 15.64
CA THR A 135 4.21 3.27 15.77
C THR A 135 4.08 4.02 17.08
N ALA A 136 4.90 3.72 18.10
CA ALA A 136 4.83 4.31 19.44
C ALA A 136 4.77 5.85 19.48
N ALA A 137 5.39 6.54 18.52
CA ALA A 137 5.43 8.01 18.46
C ALA A 137 4.37 8.65 17.54
N CYS A 138 3.49 7.85 16.92
CA CYS A 138 2.49 8.31 15.96
C CYS A 138 1.09 7.96 16.47
N SER A 139 0.34 8.96 16.96
CA SER A 139 -1.07 8.80 17.30
C SER A 139 -1.93 8.53 16.06
N VAL A 140 -3.11 7.95 16.28
CA VAL A 140 -4.09 7.72 15.20
C VAL A 140 -4.48 9.03 14.52
N ASP A 141 -4.70 10.11 15.28
CA ASP A 141 -5.05 11.42 14.73
C ASP A 141 -3.94 11.97 13.83
N ARG A 142 -2.67 11.91 14.27
CA ARG A 142 -1.53 12.36 13.46
C ARG A 142 -1.41 11.55 12.16
N PHE A 143 -1.67 10.25 12.22
CA PHE A 143 -1.67 9.38 11.05
C PHE A 143 -2.75 9.79 10.04
N ILE A 144 -3.98 10.02 10.52
CA ILE A 144 -5.11 10.44 9.68
C ILE A 144 -4.89 11.84 9.11
N ASP A 145 -4.44 12.79 9.92
CA ASP A 145 -4.15 14.16 9.50
C ASP A 145 -3.07 14.20 8.41
N ALA A 146 -2.04 13.35 8.51
CA ALA A 146 -1.02 13.23 7.48
C ALA A 146 -1.59 12.73 6.15
N VAL A 147 -2.49 11.73 6.18
CA VAL A 147 -3.19 11.23 4.99
C VAL A 147 -4.07 12.33 4.39
N ALA A 148 -4.86 13.02 5.22
CA ALA A 148 -5.73 14.11 4.80
C ALA A 148 -4.95 15.23 4.11
N ALA A 149 -3.83 15.68 4.71
CA ALA A 149 -2.99 16.74 4.16
C ALA A 149 -2.38 16.36 2.80
N VAL A 150 -1.95 15.10 2.62
CA VAL A 150 -1.42 14.63 1.34
C VAL A 150 -2.53 14.56 0.29
N ILE A 151 -3.72 14.06 0.63
CA ILE A 151 -4.87 14.02 -0.28
C ILE A 151 -5.25 15.43 -0.70
N GLU A 152 -5.40 16.37 0.23
CA GLU A 152 -5.76 17.75 -0.07
C GLU A 152 -4.73 18.41 -1.01
N SER A 153 -3.44 18.29 -0.66
CA SER A 153 -2.34 18.83 -1.48
C SER A 153 -2.30 18.19 -2.87
N TRP A 154 -2.57 16.89 -2.97
CA TRP A 154 -2.56 16.15 -4.23
C TRP A 154 -3.77 16.49 -5.11
N SER A 155 -4.98 16.50 -4.54
CA SER A 155 -6.23 16.81 -5.23
C SER A 155 -6.17 18.18 -5.89
N ARG A 156 -5.70 19.22 -5.19
CA ARG A 156 -5.50 20.56 -5.75
C ARG A 156 -4.61 20.55 -7.00
N GLN A 157 -3.59 19.70 -7.04
CA GLN A 157 -2.69 19.62 -8.20
C GLN A 157 -3.30 18.83 -9.35
N THR A 158 -4.05 17.77 -9.06
CA THR A 158 -4.74 16.97 -10.08
C THR A 158 -5.94 17.70 -10.68
N GLU A 159 -6.64 18.52 -9.91
CA GLU A 159 -7.72 19.40 -10.38
C GLU A 159 -7.15 20.50 -11.28
N ALA A 160 -6.09 21.20 -10.85
CA ALA A 160 -5.42 22.19 -11.68
C ALA A 160 -4.87 21.59 -13.00
N ALA A 161 -4.47 20.32 -12.98
CA ALA A 161 -4.07 19.58 -14.17
C ALA A 161 -5.26 19.27 -15.10
N ALA A 162 -6.40 18.89 -14.51
CA ALA A 162 -7.64 18.61 -15.23
C ALA A 162 -8.20 19.86 -15.91
N ASP A 163 -8.30 20.97 -15.18
CA ASP A 163 -8.79 22.27 -15.68
C ASP A 163 -7.94 22.80 -16.84
N ALA A 164 -6.63 22.55 -16.79
CA ALA A 164 -5.73 22.93 -17.85
C ALA A 164 -5.75 21.98 -19.07
N GLY A 165 -6.63 20.98 -19.10
CA GLY A 165 -6.69 19.97 -20.16
C GLY A 165 -5.43 19.10 -20.25
N ARG A 166 -4.65 19.03 -19.16
CA ARG A 166 -3.37 18.33 -19.08
C ARG A 166 -3.48 16.95 -18.44
N TYR A 167 -4.71 16.45 -18.23
CA TYR A 167 -4.89 15.13 -17.63
C TYR A 167 -4.17 14.07 -18.47
N PRO A 168 -3.46 13.11 -17.83
CA PRO A 168 -2.91 11.98 -18.55
C PRO A 168 -4.05 11.25 -19.25
N SER A 169 -4.13 11.39 -20.57
CA SER A 169 -4.90 10.47 -21.39
C SER A 169 -4.34 9.07 -21.11
N VAL A 170 -5.17 8.16 -20.62
CA VAL A 170 -4.83 6.78 -20.20
C VAL A 170 -4.41 5.90 -21.39
N VAL A 171 -4.13 6.50 -22.55
CA VAL A 171 -3.96 5.81 -23.83
C VAL A 171 -2.59 5.12 -23.96
N ASP A 172 -1.65 5.32 -23.02
CA ASP A 172 -0.32 4.69 -23.06
C ASP A 172 -0.05 3.74 -21.87
N ILE A 173 -1.06 3.11 -21.26
CA ILE A 173 -0.81 1.94 -20.41
C ILE A 173 -0.75 0.72 -21.35
N PRO A 174 0.44 0.21 -21.72
CA PRO A 174 0.49 -1.02 -22.49
C PRO A 174 -0.26 -2.10 -21.72
N PRO A 175 -1.10 -2.91 -22.39
CA PRO A 175 -1.77 -4.01 -21.72
C PRO A 175 -0.70 -4.85 -21.03
N SER A 176 -0.85 -4.98 -19.71
CA SER A 176 -0.02 -5.88 -18.90
C SER A 176 0.02 -7.23 -19.61
N SER A 177 1.20 -7.66 -20.03
CA SER A 177 1.46 -8.89 -20.78
C SER A 177 1.31 -10.14 -19.90
N HIS A 178 0.25 -10.18 -19.10
CA HIS A 178 -0.25 -11.37 -18.44
C HIS A 178 -1.56 -11.76 -19.13
N THR A 179 -1.45 -12.06 -20.43
CA THR A 179 -2.41 -12.98 -21.04
C THR A 179 -2.29 -14.30 -20.29
N ALA A 180 -3.33 -14.63 -19.55
CA ALA A 180 -3.62 -15.98 -19.13
C ALA A 180 -3.44 -16.90 -20.34
N THR A 181 -2.47 -17.79 -20.28
CA THR A 181 -2.50 -19.03 -21.06
C THR A 181 -3.62 -19.87 -20.48
N ASP A 182 -4.83 -19.65 -21.00
CA ASP A 182 -5.88 -20.65 -21.01
C ASP A 182 -5.72 -21.53 -22.24
N SER A 183 -5.97 -22.81 -22.03
CA SER A 183 -6.05 -23.91 -23.01
C SER A 183 -4.75 -24.66 -23.31
N ASP A 184 -4.57 -25.80 -22.63
CA ASP A 184 -4.72 -27.03 -23.39
C ASP A 184 -5.36 -28.14 -22.55
N ALA A 185 -6.39 -28.74 -23.14
CA ALA A 185 -7.17 -29.84 -22.59
C ALA A 185 -6.34 -31.12 -22.58
N ALA A 186 -6.12 -31.69 -21.38
CA ALA A 186 -5.63 -33.05 -21.23
C ALA A 186 -6.70 -33.90 -20.55
N SER A 187 -7.17 -34.90 -21.28
CA SER A 187 -8.03 -36.00 -20.82
C SER A 187 -7.50 -36.66 -19.54
N PRO A 188 -8.37 -37.26 -18.71
CA PRO A 188 -7.98 -37.85 -17.44
C PRO A 188 -7.27 -39.20 -17.66
N PRO A 189 -6.12 -39.46 -17.01
CA PRO A 189 -5.64 -40.82 -16.81
C PRO A 189 -6.03 -41.33 -15.41
N GLU A 190 -6.17 -42.64 -15.37
CA GLU A 190 -6.76 -43.48 -14.34
C GLU A 190 -6.09 -43.40 -12.97
N ALA A 191 -6.90 -43.74 -11.96
CA ALA A 191 -6.53 -43.81 -10.57
C ALA A 191 -5.45 -44.88 -10.32
N HIS A 192 -4.33 -44.46 -9.74
CA HIS A 192 -3.47 -45.35 -8.96
C HIS A 192 -3.14 -44.73 -7.61
N THR A 193 -3.71 -45.36 -6.59
CA THR A 193 -3.40 -45.27 -5.16
C THR A 193 -1.92 -45.57 -4.90
N ALA A 194 -1.18 -44.61 -4.31
CA ALA A 194 -0.03 -44.92 -3.48
C ALA A 194 0.23 -43.79 -2.48
N ALA A 195 0.12 -44.13 -1.20
CA ALA A 195 0.45 -43.29 -0.07
C ALA A 195 1.96 -43.00 0.02
N ARG A 196 2.34 -41.79 0.44
CA ARG A 196 3.27 -41.57 1.58
C ARG A 196 3.37 -40.08 1.96
N PRO A 197 3.75 -39.77 3.22
CA PRO A 197 3.56 -38.47 3.85
C PRO A 197 4.84 -37.61 3.86
N GLY A 198 4.64 -36.30 4.04
CA GLY A 198 5.66 -35.41 4.61
C GLY A 198 5.85 -34.12 3.82
N GLY A 199 5.67 -32.96 4.48
CA GLY A 199 6.13 -31.68 3.96
C GLY A 199 5.22 -30.51 4.30
N CYS A 200 5.23 -30.11 5.57
CA CYS A 200 4.62 -28.87 6.07
C CYS A 200 5.35 -27.65 5.48
N ALA A 201 4.62 -26.77 4.80
CA ALA A 201 4.90 -25.33 4.72
C ALA A 201 3.71 -24.62 4.05
N THR A 202 2.73 -24.22 4.84
CA THR A 202 1.64 -23.34 4.38
C THR A 202 2.14 -21.90 4.36
N PRO A 203 2.12 -21.18 3.21
CA PRO A 203 2.27 -19.74 3.22
C PRO A 203 0.99 -19.10 3.81
N ARG A 204 1.21 -18.17 4.73
CA ARG A 204 0.18 -17.40 5.45
C ARG A 204 -0.56 -16.51 4.45
N ALA A 205 -1.70 -17.00 3.95
CA ALA A 205 -2.62 -16.23 3.13
C ALA A 205 -3.20 -15.07 3.95
N TRP A 206 -3.09 -13.87 3.41
CA TRP A 206 -3.75 -12.69 3.97
C TRP A 206 -5.22 -12.79 3.59
N LEU A 207 -6.08 -13.04 4.59
CA LEU A 207 -7.53 -13.07 4.47
C LEU A 207 -8.01 -11.76 3.85
N SER A 208 -8.47 -11.87 2.61
CA SER A 208 -9.46 -10.96 2.03
C SER A 208 -10.81 -11.60 2.31
N ASP A 209 -11.46 -11.21 3.40
CA ASP A 209 -12.86 -11.53 3.62
C ASP A 209 -13.69 -10.35 3.11
N SER A 210 -14.29 -10.58 1.96
CA SER A 210 -15.41 -9.84 1.40
C SER A 210 -16.68 -10.67 1.59
N ASP A 211 -17.75 -9.95 1.90
CA ASP A 211 -19.18 -10.32 1.91
C ASP A 211 -19.77 -11.04 3.13
N GLY A 212 -20.87 -10.47 3.64
CA GLY A 212 -21.89 -11.26 4.32
C GLY A 212 -22.65 -10.55 5.44
N THR A 213 -23.56 -9.65 5.08
CA THR A 213 -24.92 -9.52 5.63
C THR A 213 -25.24 -10.30 6.92
N ALA A 214 -25.44 -9.60 8.04
CA ALA A 214 -26.16 -10.15 9.19
C ALA A 214 -27.39 -9.28 9.49
N CYS A 215 -28.55 -9.86 9.19
CA CYS A 215 -29.87 -9.33 9.49
C CYS A 215 -30.10 -9.20 11.01
N CYS A 216 -30.85 -8.15 11.36
CA CYS A 216 -31.42 -7.89 12.67
C CYS A 216 -32.24 -9.08 13.21
N ALA A 217 -32.03 -9.42 14.48
CA ALA A 217 -33.08 -9.96 15.35
C ALA A 217 -32.74 -9.63 16.81
N ALA A 218 -33.32 -8.55 17.31
CA ALA A 218 -33.36 -8.25 18.73
C ALA A 218 -34.49 -9.08 19.38
N ALA A 219 -34.14 -9.92 20.36
CA ALA A 219 -35.10 -10.50 21.28
C ALA A 219 -34.82 -9.90 22.67
N VAL A 220 -35.78 -9.10 23.14
CA VAL A 220 -35.84 -8.53 24.49
C VAL A 220 -36.38 -9.62 25.43
N PRO A 221 -35.71 -9.98 26.54
CA PRO A 221 -36.39 -10.61 27.65
C PRO A 221 -36.95 -9.54 28.59
N ALA A 222 -38.23 -9.67 28.87
CA ALA A 222 -38.95 -8.87 29.85
C ALA A 222 -38.41 -9.12 31.27
N GLY A 223 -38.21 -8.01 31.99
CA GLY A 223 -38.01 -7.92 33.43
C GLY A 223 -38.46 -6.56 33.90
#